data_AF-A0A9D5CGP7-F1
#
_entry.id   AF-A0A9D5CGP7-F1
#
_cell.length_a   1.000
_cell.length_b   1.000
_cell.length_c   1.000
_cell.angle_alpha   90.00
_cell.angle_beta   90.00
_cell.angle_gamma   90.00
#
_symmetry.space_group_name_H-M   'P 1'
#
loop_
_entity.id
_entity.type
_entity.pdbx_description
1 polymer ?
#
loop_
_entity_poly.entity_id
_entity_poly.type
_entity_poly.pdbx_seq_one_letter_code
_entity_poly.pdbx_strand_id
1 'polypeptide(L)'
;MEFGDSEEALKALDKCLSHIKWRLRPSAKRRLEIDIQSLCTGLRPVVMVDYGGKMPELGKHLCTLLHFARKETTIFLQLRVMVIEDMIYIIHVEGLAEHISLSLNLQPQIFFVDLEQDPPKMILHSEQNTATSELVAIQKQFALLLPSNEGNTGSSLPNTAMTAPNVEASDCNPHGCTLAGEGSGFESSEPIDMSNIVKDTQITLPTINGWLLGYPVVYLFTKDRVADAVFNLSTKSLHIYKILIRRQEATGRKSSEEELMSFTVPYELSQRADKEPWAEAFLTHILAKLESCRQIWMHLRMEVSECYPQAIAL
;
A
#
# COMPACT_ATOMS: atom_id res chain seq x y z
N MET A 1 6.25 10.50 -14.81
CA MET A 1 7.54 10.78 -14.15
C MET A 1 8.66 10.39 -15.09
N GLU A 2 9.45 11.35 -15.55
CA GLU A 2 10.61 11.12 -16.43
C GLU A 2 11.87 10.72 -15.65
N PHE A 3 12.97 10.40 -16.36
CA PHE A 3 14.25 10.08 -15.70
C PHE A 3 14.80 11.26 -14.89
N GLY A 4 14.67 12.49 -15.42
CA GLY A 4 15.09 13.73 -14.74
C GLY A 4 14.34 13.93 -13.42
N ASP A 5 13.01 13.78 -13.46
CA ASP A 5 12.15 13.84 -12.28
C ASP A 5 12.58 12.83 -11.20
N SER A 6 12.95 11.61 -11.61
CA SER A 6 13.42 10.55 -10.69
C SER A 6 14.73 10.92 -9.97
N GLU A 7 15.66 11.56 -10.68
CA GLU A 7 16.91 12.02 -10.10
C GLU A 7 16.69 13.23 -9.17
N GLU A 8 15.81 14.15 -9.58
CA GLU A 8 15.38 15.29 -8.75
C GLU A 8 14.71 14.81 -7.46
N ALA A 9 13.77 13.87 -7.55
CA ALA A 9 13.08 13.29 -6.41
C ALA A 9 14.07 12.68 -5.41
N LEU A 10 15.08 11.94 -5.87
CA LEU A 10 16.10 11.40 -4.96
C LEU A 10 16.97 12.48 -4.32
N LYS A 11 17.38 13.50 -5.08
CA LYS A 11 18.14 14.62 -4.52
C LYS A 11 17.33 15.37 -3.46
N ALA A 12 16.05 15.60 -3.71
CA ALA A 12 15.12 16.20 -2.77
C ALA A 12 14.95 15.33 -1.52
N LEU A 13 14.77 14.01 -1.68
CA LEU A 13 14.67 13.05 -0.58
C LEU A 13 15.93 13.07 0.30
N ASP A 14 17.12 13.05 -0.30
CA ASP A 14 18.41 13.10 0.41
C ASP A 14 18.63 14.39 1.19
N LYS A 15 18.24 15.53 0.59
CA LYS A 15 18.24 16.83 1.25
C LYS A 15 17.30 16.82 2.45
N CYS A 16 16.10 16.28 2.30
CA CYS A 16 15.11 16.20 3.38
C CYS A 16 15.58 15.28 4.51
N LEU A 17 16.12 14.10 4.19
CA LEU A 17 16.70 13.17 5.16
C LEU A 17 17.80 13.83 6.00
N SER A 18 18.67 14.61 5.34
CA SER A 18 19.72 15.37 6.00
C SER A 18 19.15 16.47 6.91
N HIS A 19 18.08 17.13 6.48
CA HIS A 19 17.40 18.18 7.24
C HIS A 19 16.75 17.66 8.52
N ILE A 20 16.02 16.54 8.43
CA ILE A 20 15.34 15.93 9.59
C ILE A 20 16.30 15.15 10.49
N LYS A 21 17.57 14.98 10.08
CA LYS A 21 18.62 14.27 10.81
C LYS A 21 18.26 12.82 11.17
N TRP A 22 17.45 12.18 10.32
CA TRP A 22 17.04 10.79 10.53
C TRP A 22 18.20 9.85 10.20
N ARG A 23 18.73 9.16 11.21
CA ARG A 23 19.91 8.29 11.09
C ARG A 23 19.53 6.91 10.58
N LEU A 24 19.46 6.76 9.26
CA LEU A 24 19.25 5.46 8.60
C LEU A 24 20.58 4.73 8.36
N ARG A 25 20.58 3.40 8.53
CA ARG A 25 21.68 2.55 8.03
C ARG A 25 21.70 2.63 6.50
N PRO A 26 22.86 2.47 5.83
CA PRO A 26 22.96 2.56 4.37
C PRO A 26 21.96 1.66 3.62
N SER A 27 21.75 0.43 4.10
CA SER A 27 20.77 -0.50 3.53
C SER A 27 19.33 -0.01 3.68
N ALA A 28 18.95 0.51 4.85
CA ALA A 28 17.62 1.05 5.11
C ALA A 28 17.36 2.34 4.30
N LYS A 29 18.38 3.20 4.15
CA LYS A 29 18.30 4.37 3.29
C LYS A 29 18.05 3.97 1.84
N ARG A 30 18.82 3.00 1.33
CA ARG A 30 18.64 2.46 -0.02
C ARG A 30 17.24 1.86 -0.22
N ARG A 31 16.76 1.09 0.77
CA ARG A 31 15.40 0.53 0.74
C ARG A 31 14.34 1.63 0.68
N LEU A 32 14.48 2.69 1.48
CA LEU A 32 13.59 3.85 1.44
C LEU A 32 13.57 4.53 0.06
N GLU A 33 14.74 4.72 -0.55
CA GLU A 33 14.84 5.28 -1.90
C GLU A 33 14.09 4.41 -2.92
N ILE A 34 14.27 3.08 -2.89
CA ILE A 34 13.57 2.14 -3.79
C ILE A 34 12.06 2.18 -3.56
N ASP A 35 11.63 2.12 -2.29
CA ASP A 35 10.23 2.13 -1.90
C ASP A 35 9.53 3.42 -2.38
N ILE A 36 10.11 4.59 -2.08
CA ILE A 36 9.60 5.89 -2.52
C ILE A 36 9.56 5.98 -4.05
N GLN A 37 10.60 5.54 -4.75
CA GLN A 37 10.61 5.56 -6.21
C GLN A 37 9.55 4.64 -6.80
N SER A 38 9.36 3.44 -6.24
CA SER A 38 8.36 2.49 -6.72
C SER A 38 6.93 3.01 -6.56
N LEU A 39 6.67 3.81 -5.51
CA LEU A 39 5.41 4.51 -5.30
C LEU A 39 5.24 5.65 -6.32
N CYS A 40 6.24 6.52 -6.48
CA CYS A 40 6.17 7.65 -7.40
C CYS A 40 6.09 7.24 -8.88
N THR A 41 6.59 6.05 -9.25
CA THR A 41 6.43 5.49 -10.61
C THR A 41 5.17 4.65 -10.79
N GLY A 42 4.35 4.46 -9.75
CA GLY A 42 3.12 3.66 -9.82
C GLY A 42 3.34 2.14 -9.90
N LEU A 43 4.57 1.66 -9.73
CA LEU A 43 4.86 0.22 -9.69
C LEU A 43 4.29 -0.43 -8.43
N ARG A 44 4.30 0.30 -7.33
CA ARG A 44 3.72 -0.10 -6.05
C ARG A 44 2.67 0.93 -5.65
N PRO A 45 1.48 0.52 -5.20
CA PRO A 45 0.51 1.45 -4.61
C PRO A 45 0.83 1.72 -3.13
N VAL A 46 1.43 0.73 -2.44
CA VAL A 46 1.69 0.71 -1.00
C VAL A 46 3.02 0.01 -0.73
N VAL A 47 3.75 0.50 0.26
CA VAL A 47 4.89 -0.17 0.89
C VAL A 47 4.72 -0.14 2.39
N MET A 48 4.99 -1.27 3.06
CA MET A 48 5.08 -1.33 4.51
C MET A 48 6.52 -0.97 4.90
N VAL A 49 6.68 -0.16 5.95
CA VAL A 49 7.99 0.30 6.41
C VAL A 49 8.29 -0.32 7.76
N ASP A 50 9.17 -1.31 7.77
CA ASP A 50 9.61 -2.05 8.96
C ASP A 50 11.08 -1.71 9.36
N TYR A 51 11.66 -0.70 8.71
CA TYR A 51 13.03 -0.26 8.93
C TYR A 51 13.10 1.18 9.45
N GLY A 52 14.27 1.55 9.97
CA GLY A 52 14.58 2.94 10.29
C GLY A 52 14.06 3.44 11.65
N GLY A 53 13.43 2.60 12.47
CA GLY A 53 13.04 2.98 13.82
C GLY A 53 12.00 2.05 14.45
N LYS A 54 11.38 2.52 15.52
CA LYS A 54 10.23 1.89 16.16
C LYS A 54 9.04 2.85 16.15
N MET A 55 7.82 2.32 16.22
CA MET A 55 6.64 3.15 16.46
C MET A 55 6.65 3.74 17.88
N PRO A 56 6.15 4.97 18.10
CA PRO A 56 5.55 5.89 17.13
C PRO A 56 6.56 6.84 16.45
N GLU A 57 7.84 6.78 16.81
CA GLU A 57 8.88 7.69 16.28
C GLU A 57 9.08 7.54 14.78
N LEU A 58 9.02 6.30 14.26
CA LEU A 58 9.08 6.00 12.84
C LEU A 58 8.00 6.78 12.06
N GLY A 59 6.77 6.79 12.56
CA GLY A 59 5.69 7.55 11.95
C GLY A 59 5.93 9.05 11.93
N LYS A 60 6.47 9.62 13.01
CA LYS A 60 6.85 11.03 13.06
C LYS A 60 7.94 11.36 12.04
N HIS A 61 8.96 10.52 11.93
CA HIS A 61 10.03 10.71 10.94
C HIS A 61 9.50 10.64 9.50
N LEU A 62 8.67 9.65 9.18
CA LEU A 62 8.07 9.52 7.84
C LEU A 62 7.16 10.70 7.50
N CYS A 63 6.30 11.11 8.43
CA CYS A 63 5.41 12.27 8.23
C CYS A 63 6.22 13.55 8.01
N THR A 64 7.24 13.78 8.84
CA THR A 64 8.13 14.95 8.71
C THR A 64 8.91 14.92 7.40
N LEU A 65 9.42 13.75 7.01
CA LEU A 65 10.13 13.55 5.75
C LEU A 65 9.25 13.92 4.56
N LEU A 66 8.04 13.35 4.48
CA LEU A 66 7.11 13.63 3.38
C LEU A 66 6.62 15.07 3.40
N HIS A 67 6.46 15.69 4.58
CA HIS A 67 6.13 17.11 4.68
C HIS A 67 7.19 17.99 4.02
N PHE A 68 8.47 17.78 4.31
CA PHE A 68 9.55 18.53 3.66
C PHE A 68 9.70 18.16 2.18
N ALA A 69 9.60 16.88 1.83
CA ALA A 69 9.74 16.42 0.46
C ALA A 69 8.70 17.06 -0.47
N ARG A 70 7.44 17.15 -0.03
CA ARG A 70 6.34 17.83 -0.77
C ARG A 70 6.58 19.31 -1.00
N LYS A 71 7.38 19.97 -0.15
CA LYS A 71 7.77 21.39 -0.33
C LYS A 71 8.92 21.54 -1.32
N GLU A 72 9.74 20.52 -1.48
CA GLU A 72 10.88 20.53 -2.41
C GLU A 72 10.45 20.20 -3.85
N THR A 73 9.52 19.26 -4.04
CA THR A 73 9.05 18.87 -5.38
C THR A 73 7.61 18.34 -5.36
N THR A 74 6.90 18.56 -6.47
CA THR A 74 5.49 18.14 -6.62
C THR A 74 5.33 16.62 -6.78
N ILE A 75 6.41 15.91 -7.10
CA ILE A 75 6.43 14.44 -7.27
C ILE A 75 5.90 13.72 -6.02
N PHE A 76 6.15 14.27 -4.83
CA PHE A 76 5.73 13.67 -3.57
C PHE A 76 4.32 14.03 -3.11
N LEU A 77 3.58 14.85 -3.88
CA LEU A 77 2.26 15.34 -3.48
C LEU A 77 1.25 14.22 -3.22
N GLN A 78 1.39 13.09 -3.91
CA GLN A 78 0.49 11.94 -3.78
C GLN A 78 0.90 10.97 -2.67
N LEU A 79 2.07 11.15 -2.04
CA LEU A 79 2.54 10.26 -0.99
C LEU A 79 1.95 10.61 0.37
N ARG A 80 1.44 9.62 1.09
CA ARG A 80 0.94 9.76 2.47
C ARG A 80 1.47 8.65 3.36
N VAL A 81 1.54 8.94 4.66
CA VAL A 81 1.75 7.91 5.68
C VAL A 81 0.39 7.36 6.09
N MET A 82 0.27 6.05 6.16
CA MET A 82 -0.91 5.35 6.65
C MET A 82 -0.51 4.40 7.78
N VAL A 83 -1.36 4.24 8.78
CA VAL A 83 -1.14 3.36 9.93
C VAL A 83 -2.34 2.42 10.09
N ILE A 84 -2.06 1.16 10.38
CA ILE A 84 -3.05 0.14 10.77
C ILE A 84 -2.47 -0.60 11.97
N GLU A 85 -3.10 -0.44 13.13
CA GLU A 85 -2.58 -0.94 14.40
C GLU A 85 -1.14 -0.46 14.64
N ASP A 86 -0.19 -1.38 14.81
CA ASP A 86 1.24 -1.08 15.01
C ASP A 86 2.05 -1.07 13.69
N MET A 87 1.37 -1.24 12.54
CA MET A 87 2.01 -1.28 11.22
C MET A 87 1.92 0.07 10.53
N ILE A 88 2.99 0.43 9.81
CA ILE A 88 3.10 1.71 9.11
C ILE A 88 3.43 1.52 7.64
N TYR A 89 2.79 2.32 6.81
CA TYR A 89 2.85 2.24 5.37
C TYR A 89 3.11 3.63 4.77
N ILE A 90 3.75 3.65 3.61
CA ILE A 90 3.72 4.79 2.71
C ILE A 90 2.84 4.38 1.52
N ILE A 91 1.87 5.23 1.20
CA ILE A 91 0.91 4.99 0.12
C ILE A 91 1.05 6.07 -0.94
N HIS A 92 0.80 5.71 -2.19
CA HIS A 92 0.46 6.66 -3.25
C HIS A 92 -1.07 6.73 -3.32
N VAL A 93 -1.68 7.87 -2.98
CA VAL A 93 -3.14 7.99 -2.79
C VAL A 93 -3.91 7.51 -4.02
N GLU A 94 -3.58 8.05 -5.20
CA GLU A 94 -4.22 7.64 -6.47
C GLU A 94 -3.89 6.20 -6.85
N GLY A 95 -2.69 5.72 -6.49
CA GLY A 95 -2.25 4.37 -6.85
C GLY A 95 -2.95 3.31 -6.01
N LEU A 96 -3.19 3.61 -4.72
CA LEU A 96 -3.99 2.80 -3.84
C LEU A 96 -5.47 2.82 -4.23
N ALA A 97 -6.01 3.97 -4.64
CA ALA A 97 -7.39 4.05 -5.13
C ALA A 97 -7.59 3.19 -6.40
N GLU A 98 -6.64 3.25 -7.35
CA GLU A 98 -6.63 2.37 -8.53
C GLU A 98 -6.55 0.90 -8.11
N HIS A 99 -5.64 0.55 -7.20
CA HIS A 99 -5.48 -0.82 -6.67
C HIS A 99 -6.77 -1.35 -6.03
N ILE A 100 -7.48 -0.54 -5.24
CA ILE A 100 -8.75 -0.92 -4.62
C ILE A 100 -9.82 -1.14 -5.70
N SER A 101 -9.93 -0.23 -6.67
CA SER A 101 -10.88 -0.36 -7.78
C SER A 101 -10.64 -1.64 -8.58
N LEU A 102 -9.38 -1.89 -8.94
CA LEU A 102 -8.91 -3.09 -9.62
C LEU A 102 -9.24 -4.36 -8.83
N SER A 103 -8.94 -4.37 -7.53
CA SER A 103 -9.24 -5.48 -6.62
C SER A 103 -10.74 -5.76 -6.51
N LEU A 104 -11.59 -4.73 -6.41
CA LEU A 104 -13.05 -4.87 -6.35
C LEU A 104 -13.64 -5.40 -7.67
N ASN A 105 -12.97 -5.12 -8.79
CA ASN A 105 -13.32 -5.63 -10.12
C ASN A 105 -12.62 -6.96 -10.46
N LEU A 106 -11.92 -7.58 -9.50
CA LEU A 106 -11.22 -8.86 -9.64
C LEU A 106 -10.10 -8.86 -10.69
N GLN A 107 -9.42 -7.73 -10.88
CA GLN A 107 -8.34 -7.56 -11.86
C GLN A 107 -7.11 -6.88 -11.25
N PRO A 108 -5.90 -7.46 -11.27
CA PRO A 108 -5.62 -8.87 -11.54
C PRO A 108 -6.25 -9.77 -10.47
N GLN A 109 -6.46 -11.04 -10.81
CA GLN A 109 -7.04 -12.00 -9.89
C GLN A 109 -6.10 -12.23 -8.69
N ILE A 110 -6.62 -12.04 -7.48
CA ILE A 110 -5.95 -12.40 -6.22
C ILE A 110 -6.32 -13.83 -5.86
N PHE A 111 -5.32 -14.63 -5.48
CA PHE A 111 -5.48 -16.02 -5.09
C PHE A 111 -5.39 -16.12 -3.57
N PHE A 112 -6.43 -16.64 -2.94
CA PHE A 112 -6.46 -16.82 -1.49
C PHE A 112 -5.96 -18.22 -1.14
N VAL A 113 -5.11 -18.32 -0.13
CA VAL A 113 -4.71 -19.60 0.46
C VAL A 113 -5.33 -19.69 1.84
N ASP A 114 -6.22 -20.66 2.03
CA ASP A 114 -6.78 -21.02 3.32
C ASP A 114 -5.70 -21.68 4.17
N LEU A 115 -5.37 -21.03 5.29
CA LEU A 115 -4.43 -21.57 6.28
C LEU A 115 -5.13 -22.25 7.45
N GLU A 116 -6.46 -22.23 7.54
CA GLU A 116 -7.20 -22.85 8.64
C GLU A 116 -7.29 -24.37 8.51
N GLN A 117 -7.01 -24.88 7.31
CA GLN A 117 -7.05 -26.28 6.94
C GLN A 117 -5.64 -26.82 6.69
N ASP A 118 -5.43 -28.10 7.02
CA ASP A 118 -4.23 -28.86 6.68
C ASP A 118 -4.61 -30.04 5.75
N PRO A 119 -4.06 -30.15 4.53
CA PRO A 119 -3.12 -29.21 3.89
C PRO A 119 -3.78 -27.87 3.51
N PRO A 120 -3.02 -26.76 3.47
CA PRO A 120 -3.49 -25.49 2.94
C PRO A 120 -4.08 -25.63 1.54
N LYS A 121 -5.11 -24.86 1.22
CA LYS A 121 -5.81 -24.94 -0.08
C LYS A 121 -5.96 -23.57 -0.71
N MET A 122 -5.87 -23.51 -2.04
CA MET A 122 -6.28 -22.32 -2.76
C MET A 122 -7.81 -22.23 -2.81
N ILE A 123 -8.35 -21.08 -2.41
CA ILE A 123 -9.77 -20.74 -2.48
C ILE A 123 -10.00 -19.83 -3.68
N LEU A 124 -10.99 -20.18 -4.51
CA LEU A 124 -11.45 -19.30 -5.57
C LEU A 124 -12.37 -18.23 -5.00
N HIS A 125 -12.29 -17.01 -5.52
CA HIS A 125 -13.15 -15.89 -5.09
C HIS A 125 -14.66 -16.17 -5.28
N SER A 126 -15.04 -17.15 -6.12
CA SER A 126 -16.42 -17.60 -6.33
C SER A 126 -16.96 -18.50 -5.22
N GLU A 127 -16.09 -19.06 -4.38
CA GLU A 127 -16.51 -19.86 -3.23
C GLU A 127 -16.96 -18.92 -2.12
N GLN A 128 -18.17 -19.17 -1.61
CA GLN A 128 -18.85 -18.32 -0.65
C GLN A 128 -18.16 -18.43 0.72
N ASN A 129 -17.06 -17.70 0.89
CA ASN A 129 -16.31 -17.62 2.14
C ASN A 129 -16.69 -16.31 2.86
N THR A 130 -16.98 -16.40 4.15
CA THR A 130 -17.28 -15.23 5.00
C THR A 130 -16.10 -14.26 5.04
N ALA A 131 -14.88 -14.79 5.08
CA ALA A 131 -13.65 -14.02 5.10
C ALA A 131 -13.45 -13.19 3.81
N THR A 132 -13.73 -13.74 2.63
CA THR A 132 -13.64 -12.97 1.38
C THR A 132 -14.70 -11.86 1.31
N SER A 133 -15.89 -12.11 1.85
CA SER A 133 -16.95 -11.09 1.94
C SER A 133 -16.58 -9.95 2.88
N GLU A 134 -15.96 -10.24 4.02
CA GLU A 134 -15.43 -9.23 4.94
C GLU A 134 -14.30 -8.42 4.30
N LEU A 135 -13.38 -9.07 3.57
CA LEU A 135 -12.31 -8.37 2.86
C LEU A 135 -12.87 -7.40 1.81
N VAL A 136 -13.93 -7.77 1.09
CA VAL A 136 -14.63 -6.85 0.17
C VAL A 136 -15.27 -5.67 0.92
N ALA A 137 -15.80 -5.90 2.12
CA ALA A 137 -16.32 -4.81 2.96
C ALA A 137 -15.20 -3.85 3.40
N ILE A 138 -14.04 -4.38 3.79
CA ILE A 138 -12.83 -3.60 4.12
C ILE A 138 -12.39 -2.78 2.90
N GLN A 139 -12.28 -3.40 1.72
CA GLN A 139 -11.91 -2.73 0.46
C GLN A 139 -12.82 -1.53 0.17
N LYS A 140 -14.13 -1.68 0.36
CA LYS A 140 -15.10 -0.58 0.19
C LYS A 140 -14.90 0.54 1.22
N GLN A 141 -14.60 0.20 2.48
CA GLN A 141 -14.31 1.21 3.50
C GLN A 141 -13.01 1.97 3.20
N PHE A 142 -11.99 1.29 2.71
CA PHE A 142 -10.76 1.94 2.23
C PHE A 142 -11.05 2.91 1.08
N ALA A 143 -11.89 2.52 0.11
CA ALA A 143 -12.28 3.40 -1.00
C ALA A 143 -12.97 4.69 -0.53
N LEU A 144 -13.80 4.63 0.52
CA LEU A 144 -14.54 5.78 1.05
C LEU A 144 -13.65 6.78 1.80
N LEU A 145 -12.56 6.32 2.40
CA LEU A 145 -11.69 7.13 3.27
C LEU A 145 -10.49 7.72 2.53
N LEU A 146 -10.20 7.25 1.31
CA LEU A 146 -9.14 7.85 0.51
C LEU A 146 -9.57 9.21 -0.04
N PRO A 147 -8.70 10.23 0.05
CA PRO A 147 -8.98 11.54 -0.53
C PRO A 147 -9.21 11.40 -2.04
N SER A 148 -10.46 11.59 -2.48
CA SER A 148 -10.78 11.59 -3.91
C SER A 148 -10.39 12.94 -4.51
N ASN A 149 -9.55 12.91 -5.53
CA ASN A 149 -9.13 14.09 -6.30
C ASN A 149 -10.23 14.53 -7.29
N GLU A 150 -11.51 14.41 -6.92
CA GLU A 150 -12.62 14.89 -7.76
C GLU A 150 -12.68 16.42 -7.69
N GLY A 151 -11.91 17.05 -8.58
CA GLY A 151 -12.10 18.44 -8.94
C GLY A 151 -13.49 18.64 -9.55
N ASN A 152 -14.34 19.36 -8.83
CA ASN A 152 -15.33 20.29 -9.36
C ASN A 152 -16.09 19.84 -10.63
N THR A 153 -17.05 18.93 -10.48
CA THR A 153 -18.28 19.00 -11.28
C THR A 153 -19.46 19.08 -10.33
N GLY A 154 -20.17 20.21 -10.40
CA GLY A 154 -21.31 20.48 -9.55
C GLY A 154 -22.35 19.38 -9.65
N SER A 155 -22.57 18.68 -8.55
CA SER A 155 -23.81 17.98 -8.28
C SER A 155 -24.18 18.28 -6.84
N SER A 156 -24.83 19.42 -6.67
CA SER A 156 -25.66 19.76 -5.53
C SER A 156 -26.41 18.52 -5.00
N LEU A 157 -26.27 18.23 -3.71
CA LEU A 157 -27.24 17.39 -3.01
C LEU A 157 -28.64 17.99 -3.25
N PRO A 158 -29.67 17.18 -3.55
CA PRO A 158 -31.03 17.67 -3.51
C PRO A 158 -31.39 17.87 -2.02
N ASN A 159 -31.30 19.12 -1.57
CA ASN A 159 -31.97 19.57 -0.36
C ASN A 159 -33.47 19.29 -0.55
N THR A 160 -33.97 18.28 0.15
CA THR A 160 -35.41 18.05 0.25
C THR A 160 -35.97 19.15 1.13
N ALA A 161 -36.60 20.12 0.48
CA ALA A 161 -37.40 21.15 1.12
C ALA A 161 -38.54 20.48 1.91
N MET A 162 -38.53 20.66 3.23
CA MET A 162 -39.73 20.54 4.06
C MET A 162 -40.03 21.92 4.62
N THR A 163 -41.07 22.49 4.03
CA THR A 163 -41.92 23.61 4.47
C THR A 163 -41.71 24.16 5.88
N ALA A 164 -41.41 25.46 5.95
CA ALA A 164 -41.59 26.31 7.13
C ALA A 164 -43.09 26.46 7.47
N PRO A 165 -43.40 26.91 8.71
CA PRO A 165 -43.80 28.31 8.80
C PRO A 165 -43.19 29.10 9.98
N ASN A 166 -42.95 30.38 9.69
CA ASN A 166 -42.67 31.58 10.51
C ASN A 166 -42.95 31.52 12.02
N VAL A 167 -42.03 32.09 12.83
CA VAL A 167 -42.27 33.19 13.81
C VAL A 167 -40.93 33.89 14.16
N GLU A 168 -40.91 35.21 13.89
CA GLU A 168 -40.27 36.37 14.55
C GLU A 168 -38.80 36.40 15.04
N ALA A 169 -38.23 37.59 14.82
CA ALA A 169 -36.86 38.03 15.05
C ALA A 169 -36.52 38.30 16.53
N SER A 170 -35.26 38.05 16.91
CA SER A 170 -34.60 38.77 18.00
C SER A 170 -33.07 38.72 17.88
N ASP A 171 -32.47 39.90 17.96
CA ASP A 171 -31.04 40.21 17.95
C ASP A 171 -30.25 39.59 19.10
N CYS A 172 -29.06 39.02 18.82
CA CYS A 172 -27.88 39.18 19.70
C CYS A 172 -26.54 38.80 19.02
N ASN A 173 -25.78 39.86 18.69
CA ASN A 173 -24.31 40.10 18.67
C ASN A 173 -23.23 39.08 18.21
N PRO A 174 -22.08 39.60 17.70
CA PRO A 174 -21.08 38.84 16.94
C PRO A 174 -19.86 38.44 17.79
N HIS A 175 -19.53 37.14 17.83
CA HIS A 175 -18.20 36.68 18.20
C HIS A 175 -17.69 35.64 17.21
N GLY A 176 -16.81 36.13 16.33
CA GLY A 176 -15.60 35.45 15.86
C GLY A 176 -15.76 34.07 15.22
N CYS A 177 -15.81 34.05 13.89
CA CYS A 177 -15.09 33.05 13.09
C CYS A 177 -15.07 33.52 11.64
N THR A 178 -14.13 34.42 11.32
CA THR A 178 -13.75 34.71 9.94
C THR A 178 -12.94 33.52 9.44
N LEU A 179 -13.59 32.55 8.81
CA LEU A 179 -12.93 31.56 7.95
C LEU A 179 -13.31 31.88 6.51
N ALA A 180 -12.53 32.77 5.92
CA ALA A 180 -12.43 32.92 4.48
C ALA A 180 -10.97 33.26 4.15
N GLY A 181 -10.29 32.36 3.45
CA GLY A 181 -8.95 32.63 2.91
C GLY A 181 -8.06 31.40 2.69
N GLU A 182 -8.30 30.70 1.57
CA GLU A 182 -7.28 30.16 0.64
C GLU A 182 -6.23 29.11 1.10
N GLY A 183 -6.28 27.91 0.50
CA GLY A 183 -5.08 27.08 0.27
C GLY A 183 -5.24 25.54 0.38
N SER A 184 -5.31 24.84 -0.76
CA SER A 184 -4.88 23.45 -1.03
C SER A 184 -5.23 22.32 -0.03
N GLY A 185 -6.12 21.41 -0.43
CA GLY A 185 -6.61 20.25 0.36
C GLY A 185 -5.61 19.12 0.68
N PHE A 186 -4.32 19.42 0.87
CA PHE A 186 -3.27 18.40 1.09
C PHE A 186 -2.48 18.57 2.40
N GLU A 187 -2.92 19.43 3.30
CA GLU A 187 -2.16 19.91 4.47
C GLU A 187 -2.13 18.98 5.71
N SER A 188 -2.69 17.77 5.69
CA SER A 188 -2.48 16.89 6.84
C SER A 188 -1.03 16.37 6.84
N SER A 189 -0.30 16.74 7.89
CA SER A 189 1.02 16.17 8.20
C SER A 189 0.91 14.96 9.13
N GLU A 190 -0.31 14.61 9.54
CA GLU A 190 -0.59 13.45 10.38
C GLU A 190 -0.81 12.19 9.52
N PRO A 191 -0.45 11.00 10.04
CA PRO A 191 -0.71 9.75 9.35
C PRO A 191 -2.22 9.48 9.24
N ILE A 192 -2.62 8.85 8.15
CA ILE A 192 -3.99 8.35 7.97
C ILE A 192 -4.14 7.09 8.83
N ASP A 193 -4.95 7.15 9.88
CA ASP A 193 -5.22 6.00 10.74
C ASP A 193 -6.41 5.20 10.20
N MET A 194 -6.14 3.97 9.78
CA MET A 194 -7.12 3.02 9.24
C MET A 194 -7.40 1.85 10.19
N SER A 195 -6.91 1.92 11.44
CA SER A 195 -7.02 0.83 12.42
C SER A 195 -8.47 0.47 12.75
N ASN A 196 -9.37 1.46 12.77
CA ASN A 196 -10.78 1.25 13.09
C ASN A 196 -11.52 0.38 12.05
N ILE A 197 -11.04 0.32 10.80
CA ILE A 197 -11.64 -0.50 9.73
C ILE A 197 -11.43 -1.99 10.01
N VAL A 198 -10.32 -2.33 10.65
CA VAL A 198 -9.87 -3.71 10.86
C VAL A 198 -10.24 -4.24 12.25
N LYS A 199 -10.53 -3.34 13.19
CA LYS A 199 -10.73 -3.68 14.60
C LYS A 199 -11.87 -4.68 14.80
N ASP A 200 -13.01 -4.46 14.15
CA ASP A 200 -14.24 -5.23 14.37
C ASP A 200 -14.48 -6.35 13.34
N THR A 201 -13.47 -6.68 12.53
CA THR A 201 -13.55 -7.76 11.53
C THR A 201 -12.98 -9.08 12.06
N GLN A 202 -13.34 -10.21 11.46
CA GLN A 202 -12.70 -11.51 11.73
C GLN A 202 -11.45 -11.71 10.87
N ILE A 203 -11.28 -10.93 9.81
CA ILE A 203 -10.07 -10.91 9.00
C ILE A 203 -8.84 -10.48 9.81
N THR A 204 -7.73 -11.17 9.59
CA THR A 204 -6.47 -10.90 10.27
C THR A 204 -5.62 -9.88 9.51
N LEU A 205 -4.76 -9.17 10.23
CA LEU A 205 -3.86 -8.18 9.65
C LEU A 205 -2.91 -8.77 8.58
N PRO A 206 -2.39 -10.00 8.70
CA PRO A 206 -1.61 -10.64 7.63
C PRO A 206 -2.37 -10.77 6.30
N THR A 207 -3.67 -11.10 6.31
CA THR A 207 -4.51 -11.11 5.11
C THR A 207 -4.60 -9.71 4.48
N ILE A 208 -4.84 -8.70 5.30
CA ILE A 208 -4.94 -7.30 4.85
C ILE A 208 -3.60 -6.82 4.29
N ASN A 209 -2.48 -7.18 4.93
CA ASN A 209 -1.14 -6.88 4.46
C ASN A 209 -0.88 -7.48 3.09
N GLY A 210 -1.20 -8.76 2.90
CA GLY A 210 -1.01 -9.40 1.60
C GLY A 210 -1.76 -8.69 0.48
N TRP A 211 -3.02 -8.32 0.75
CA TRP A 211 -3.85 -7.57 -0.19
C TRP A 211 -3.33 -6.14 -0.43
N LEU A 212 -3.06 -5.36 0.62
CA LEU A 212 -2.59 -3.97 0.52
C LEU A 212 -1.24 -3.87 -0.19
N LEU A 213 -0.34 -4.81 0.08
CA LEU A 213 0.98 -4.87 -0.54
C LEU A 213 0.94 -5.41 -1.97
N GLY A 214 -0.24 -5.74 -2.50
CA GLY A 214 -0.45 -6.15 -3.88
C GLY A 214 0.16 -7.52 -4.19
N TYR A 215 0.18 -8.44 -3.22
CA TYR A 215 0.62 -9.80 -3.47
C TYR A 215 -0.42 -10.56 -4.29
N PRO A 216 0.01 -11.38 -5.27
CA PRO A 216 -0.90 -12.19 -6.07
C PRO A 216 -1.49 -13.36 -5.28
N VAL A 217 -0.78 -13.80 -4.23
CA VAL A 217 -1.20 -14.84 -3.31
C VAL A 217 -1.33 -14.25 -1.91
N VAL A 218 -2.51 -14.39 -1.31
CA VAL A 218 -2.84 -13.81 0.00
C VAL A 218 -3.31 -14.92 0.94
N TYR A 219 -2.69 -14.99 2.12
CA TYR A 219 -3.09 -15.93 3.16
C TYR A 219 -4.39 -15.47 3.82
N LEU A 220 -5.35 -16.38 3.92
CA LEU A 220 -6.68 -16.15 4.44
C LEU A 220 -6.90 -17.05 5.66
N PHE A 221 -7.19 -16.43 6.79
CA PHE A 221 -7.57 -17.09 8.03
C PHE A 221 -8.18 -16.05 8.98
N THR A 222 -9.08 -16.50 9.85
CA THR A 222 -9.78 -15.67 10.81
C THR A 222 -9.04 -15.53 12.14
N LYS A 223 -9.40 -14.49 12.92
CA LYS A 223 -8.82 -14.19 14.23
C LYS A 223 -8.94 -15.35 15.24
N ASP A 224 -9.97 -16.18 15.15
CA ASP A 224 -10.17 -17.35 16.01
C ASP A 224 -9.30 -18.56 15.61
N ARG A 225 -8.73 -18.56 14.41
CA ARG A 225 -7.95 -19.68 13.83
C ARG A 225 -6.47 -19.36 13.65
N VAL A 226 -5.98 -18.27 14.26
CA VAL A 226 -4.57 -17.83 14.16
C VAL A 226 -3.59 -18.94 14.58
N ALA A 227 -3.87 -19.65 15.67
CA ALA A 227 -2.99 -20.73 16.14
C ALA A 227 -2.84 -21.86 15.11
N ASP A 228 -3.96 -22.24 14.48
CA ASP A 228 -3.99 -23.26 13.43
C ASP A 228 -3.25 -22.76 12.18
N ALA A 229 -3.50 -21.52 11.76
CA ALA A 229 -2.80 -20.91 10.62
C ALA A 229 -1.28 -20.83 10.82
N VAL A 230 -0.83 -20.42 12.01
CA VAL A 230 0.60 -20.38 12.37
C VAL A 230 1.20 -21.79 12.34
N PHE A 231 0.53 -22.79 12.94
CA PHE A 231 1.00 -24.17 12.92
C PHE A 231 1.07 -24.73 11.50
N ASN A 232 0.00 -24.54 10.73
CA ASN A 232 -0.14 -25.02 9.37
C ASN A 232 0.87 -24.38 8.42
N LEU A 233 1.27 -23.12 8.64
CA LEU A 233 2.29 -22.48 7.82
C LEU A 233 3.71 -22.83 8.28
N SER A 234 3.96 -22.89 9.59
CA SER A 234 5.29 -23.15 10.17
C SER A 234 5.81 -24.56 9.88
N THR A 235 4.91 -25.50 9.61
CA THR A 235 5.25 -26.90 9.31
C THR A 235 5.49 -27.18 7.82
N LYS A 236 5.28 -26.19 6.95
CA LYS A 236 5.35 -26.34 5.48
C LYS A 236 6.63 -25.75 4.93
N SER A 237 7.07 -26.31 3.81
CA SER A 237 8.11 -25.67 3.00
C SER A 237 7.46 -24.61 2.12
N LEU A 238 8.10 -23.45 2.00
CA LEU A 238 7.56 -22.28 1.29
C LEU A 238 8.47 -21.86 0.15
N HIS A 239 7.90 -21.60 -1.02
CA HIS A 239 8.59 -20.88 -2.08
C HIS A 239 8.55 -19.40 -1.76
N ILE A 240 9.71 -18.75 -1.77
CA ILE A 240 9.82 -17.30 -1.67
C ILE A 240 9.96 -16.77 -3.09
N TYR A 241 8.92 -16.09 -3.54
CA TYR A 241 8.90 -15.35 -4.80
C TYR A 241 9.45 -13.95 -4.55
N LYS A 242 10.52 -13.58 -5.24
CA LYS A 242 11.13 -12.25 -5.18
C LYS A 242 10.99 -11.58 -6.53
N ILE A 243 10.43 -10.38 -6.52
CA ILE A 243 10.37 -9.51 -7.69
C ILE A 243 11.56 -8.58 -7.61
N LEU A 244 12.52 -8.78 -8.49
CA LEU A 244 13.72 -7.98 -8.60
C LEU A 244 13.55 -6.95 -9.71
N ILE A 245 14.00 -5.74 -9.46
CA ILE A 245 13.95 -4.64 -10.42
C ILE A 245 15.34 -4.02 -10.60
N ARG A 246 15.63 -3.60 -11.83
CA ARG A 246 16.86 -2.89 -12.16
C ARG A 246 16.52 -1.46 -12.56
N ARG A 247 17.13 -0.51 -11.86
CA ARG A 247 17.01 0.91 -12.19
C ARG A 247 17.90 1.27 -13.39
N GLN A 248 17.44 2.21 -14.21
CA GLN A 248 18.28 2.90 -15.17
C GLN A 248 19.28 3.79 -14.41
N GLU A 249 20.57 3.60 -14.67
CA GLU A 249 21.61 4.43 -14.06
C GLU A 249 22.21 5.37 -15.11
N ALA A 250 22.63 6.56 -14.65
CA ALA A 250 23.50 7.41 -15.44
C ALA A 250 24.80 6.65 -15.76
N THR A 251 25.30 6.84 -16.97
CA THR A 251 26.46 6.12 -17.54
C THR A 251 27.62 5.99 -16.55
N GLY A 252 28.02 4.75 -16.20
CA GLY A 252 29.23 4.46 -15.43
C GLY A 252 29.04 3.80 -14.06
N ARG A 253 27.80 3.64 -13.56
CA ARG A 253 27.52 2.84 -12.35
C ARG A 253 27.09 1.41 -12.74
N LYS A 254 27.41 0.44 -11.87
CA LYS A 254 26.97 -0.96 -12.02
C LYS A 254 25.58 -1.09 -11.40
N SER A 255 24.57 -1.21 -12.26
CA SER A 255 23.19 -1.42 -11.80
C SER A 255 23.03 -2.83 -11.21
N SER A 256 22.88 -2.88 -9.89
CA SER A 256 22.45 -4.08 -9.18
C SER A 256 20.93 -4.23 -9.28
N GLU A 257 20.49 -5.48 -9.28
CA GLU A 257 19.07 -5.80 -9.12
C GLU A 257 18.70 -5.60 -7.65
N GLU A 258 17.62 -4.87 -7.41
CA GLU A 258 17.08 -4.60 -6.08
C GLU A 258 15.74 -5.30 -5.91
N GLU A 259 15.42 -5.72 -4.69
CA GLU A 259 14.13 -6.35 -4.41
C GLU A 259 13.02 -5.29 -4.39
N LEU A 260 12.03 -5.41 -5.27
CA LEU A 260 10.82 -4.59 -5.26
C LEU A 260 9.86 -5.09 -4.18
N MET A 261 9.59 -6.39 -4.19
CA MET A 261 8.73 -7.06 -3.21
C MET A 261 9.04 -8.56 -3.15
N SER A 262 8.64 -9.20 -2.06
CA SER A 262 8.61 -10.64 -1.96
C SER A 262 7.36 -11.12 -1.24
N PHE A 263 6.96 -12.35 -1.54
CA PHE A 263 5.85 -13.06 -0.91
C PHE A 263 6.15 -14.57 -0.91
N THR A 264 5.35 -15.32 -0.15
CA THR A 264 5.55 -16.77 0.01
C THR A 264 4.34 -17.55 -0.46
N VAL A 265 4.58 -18.79 -0.89
CA VAL A 265 3.54 -19.76 -1.26
C VAL A 265 3.94 -21.14 -0.76
N PRO A 266 3.04 -21.92 -0.12
CA PRO A 266 3.33 -23.30 0.27
C PRO A 266 3.70 -24.18 -0.94
N TYR A 267 4.66 -25.08 -0.76
CA TYR A 267 5.14 -25.98 -1.84
C TYR A 267 4.02 -26.81 -2.45
N GLU A 268 3.06 -27.23 -1.66
CA GLU A 268 1.92 -28.03 -2.10
C GLU A 268 1.02 -27.26 -3.08
N LEU A 269 1.09 -25.92 -3.06
CA LEU A 269 0.29 -25.02 -3.87
C LEU A 269 1.12 -24.31 -4.95
N SER A 270 2.42 -24.62 -5.06
CA SER A 270 3.33 -23.97 -5.98
C SER A 270 4.24 -24.93 -6.75
N GLN A 271 4.26 -24.79 -8.07
CA GLN A 271 5.05 -25.63 -8.99
C GLN A 271 6.42 -25.04 -9.34
N ARG A 272 6.86 -23.95 -8.69
CA ARG A 272 8.14 -23.24 -8.95
C ARG A 272 8.28 -22.69 -10.38
N ALA A 273 7.17 -22.54 -11.08
CA ALA A 273 7.18 -22.11 -12.48
C ALA A 273 6.63 -20.69 -12.61
N ASP A 274 7.22 -19.93 -13.52
CA ASP A 274 6.65 -18.71 -14.09
C ASP A 274 5.35 -18.93 -14.88
N LYS A 275 4.89 -20.20 -14.95
CA LYS A 275 3.70 -20.65 -15.67
C LYS A 275 2.48 -20.89 -14.78
N GLU A 276 2.57 -20.53 -13.50
CA GLU A 276 1.39 -20.55 -12.66
C GLU A 276 0.42 -19.46 -13.14
N PRO A 277 -0.89 -19.74 -13.26
CA PRO A 277 -1.85 -18.76 -13.79
C PRO A 277 -1.80 -17.42 -13.03
N TRP A 278 -1.62 -17.49 -11.71
CA TRP A 278 -1.48 -16.32 -10.86
C TRP A 278 -0.16 -15.57 -11.09
N ALA A 279 0.94 -16.29 -11.33
CA ALA A 279 2.26 -15.71 -11.55
C ALA A 279 2.33 -15.03 -12.91
N GLU A 280 1.77 -15.65 -13.95
CA GLU A 280 1.67 -15.09 -15.30
C GLU A 280 0.79 -13.83 -15.33
N ALA A 281 -0.39 -13.88 -14.71
CA ALA A 281 -1.28 -12.72 -14.61
C ALA A 281 -0.63 -11.57 -13.84
N PHE A 282 0.02 -11.88 -12.72
CA PHE A 282 0.75 -10.89 -11.92
C PHE A 282 1.92 -10.27 -12.69
N LEU A 283 2.74 -11.09 -13.34
CA LEU A 283 3.87 -10.62 -14.15
C LEU A 283 3.40 -9.76 -15.33
N THR A 284 2.32 -10.16 -15.99
CA THR A 284 1.73 -9.38 -17.09
C THR A 284 1.29 -8.01 -16.60
N HIS A 285 0.62 -7.95 -15.44
CA HIS A 285 0.17 -6.70 -14.82
C HIS A 285 1.34 -5.78 -14.45
N ILE A 286 2.35 -6.31 -13.75
CA ILE A 286 3.48 -5.48 -13.30
C ILE A 286 4.41 -5.07 -14.45
N LEU A 287 4.55 -5.91 -15.48
CA LEU A 287 5.27 -5.55 -16.70
C LEU A 287 4.53 -4.45 -17.47
N ALA A 288 3.20 -4.48 -17.53
CA ALA A 288 2.43 -3.38 -18.11
C ALA A 288 2.66 -2.05 -17.36
N LYS A 289 2.75 -2.09 -16.02
CA LYS A 289 3.15 -0.92 -15.22
C LYS A 289 4.60 -0.50 -15.50
N LEU A 290 5.51 -1.46 -15.66
CA LEU A 290 6.90 -1.20 -16.01
C LEU A 290 7.03 -0.45 -17.34
N GLU A 291 6.22 -0.78 -18.35
CA GLU A 291 6.21 -0.08 -19.64
C GLU A 291 6.00 1.43 -19.49
N SER A 292 5.12 1.84 -18.57
CA SER A 292 4.83 3.26 -18.29
C SER A 292 5.99 4.02 -17.62
N CYS A 293 6.96 3.30 -17.06
CA CYS A 293 8.07 3.85 -16.29
C CYS A 293 9.45 3.32 -16.71
N ARG A 294 9.59 2.83 -17.97
CA ARG A 294 10.84 2.28 -18.53
C ARG A 294 12.03 3.21 -18.50
N GLN A 295 11.77 4.52 -18.55
CA GLN A 295 12.77 5.58 -18.40
C GLN A 295 13.41 5.62 -17.01
N ILE A 296 12.86 4.92 -16.02
CA ILE A 296 13.41 4.83 -14.65
C ILE A 296 13.81 3.40 -14.33
N TRP A 297 13.01 2.43 -14.75
CA TRP A 297 13.18 1.02 -14.45
C TRP A 297 13.39 0.21 -15.74
N MET A 298 14.55 -0.41 -15.89
CA MET A 298 14.94 -1.08 -17.15
C MET A 298 14.40 -2.49 -17.28
N HIS A 299 14.37 -3.23 -16.17
CA HIS A 299 14.09 -4.66 -16.20
C HIS A 299 13.47 -5.13 -14.89
N LEU A 300 12.59 -6.13 -14.98
CA LEU A 300 11.97 -6.82 -13.87
C LEU A 300 12.14 -8.33 -14.07
N ARG A 301 12.57 -9.03 -13.03
CA ARG A 301 12.71 -10.48 -12.99
C ARG A 301 12.03 -11.05 -11.75
N MET A 302 11.36 -12.18 -11.90
CA MET A 302 10.90 -12.97 -10.76
C MET A 302 11.91 -14.09 -10.49
N GLU A 303 12.34 -14.19 -9.23
CA GLU A 303 13.22 -15.25 -8.74
C GLU A 303 12.47 -16.06 -7.68
N VAL A 304 12.60 -17.39 -7.76
CA VAL A 304 11.99 -18.31 -6.80
C VAL A 304 13.09 -18.98 -6.00
N SER A 305 13.00 -18.86 -4.68
CA SER A 305 13.91 -19.49 -3.73
C SER A 305 13.14 -20.33 -2.73
N GLU A 306 13.86 -21.14 -1.97
CA GLU A 306 13.30 -22.17 -1.09
C GLU A 306 13.46 -21.78 0.39
N CYS A 307 12.41 -22.00 1.18
CA CYS A 307 12.43 -21.84 2.62
C CYS A 307 11.89 -23.12 3.27
N TYR A 308 12.73 -23.75 4.10
CA TYR A 308 12.34 -24.93 4.86
C TYR A 308 11.45 -24.55 6.06
N PRO A 309 10.67 -25.52 6.60
CA PRO A 309 9.81 -25.28 7.74
C PRO A 309 10.55 -24.59 8.89
N GLN A 310 9.98 -23.51 9.38
CA GLN A 310 10.50 -22.71 10.49
C GLN A 310 9.34 -22.10 11.26
N ALA A 311 9.57 -21.72 12.51
CA ALA A 311 8.56 -21.03 13.30
C ALA A 311 8.24 -19.67 12.67
N ILE A 312 6.97 -19.46 12.33
CA ILE A 312 6.46 -18.20 11.77
C ILE A 312 5.66 -17.50 12.86
N ALA A 313 5.94 -16.22 13.07
CA ALA A 313 5.07 -15.33 13.81
C ALA A 313 4.21 -14.55 12.79
N LEU A 314 2.89 -14.67 12.89
CA LEU A 314 1.90 -13.95 12.09
C LEU A 314 1.28 -12.81 12.91
#